data_AF-A0A235BST8-F1
#
_entry.id   AF-A0A235BST8-F1
#
_cell.length_a   1.000
_cell.length_b   1.000
_cell.length_c   1.000
_cell.angle_alpha   90.00
_cell.angle_beta   90.00
_cell.angle_gamma   90.00
#
_symmetry.space_group_name_H-M   'P 1'
#
loop_
_entity.id
_entity.type
_entity.pdbx_description
1 polymer ?
#
loop_
_entity_poly.entity_id
_entity_poly.type
_entity_poly.pdbx_seq_one_letter_code
_entity_poly.pdbx_strand_id
1 'polypeptide(L)'
;MRFEKGFTLIEMLMVIMILGVLMGMVTPRFMVVRENAKVAAMKMNLHNVQLVIETFHAEQGYYADDFYEDEYGWYFPGGIENEEIGKLPTNPWTGREMDPDEFNAEDYEEESDISNTVENGPNDIYGYCPGEIRYGVWDPPGTWYPTHYGLVGIQHSGVSVRDFDAEGEVLVFVLHN
;
A
#
# COMPACT_ATOMS: atom_id res chain seq x y z
N MET A 1 -25.31 -1.16 67.18
CA MET A 1 -25.77 -0.10 66.26
C MET A 1 -24.66 0.16 65.26
N ARG A 2 -24.90 -0.05 63.96
CA ARG A 2 -23.92 0.25 62.90
C ARG A 2 -23.98 1.76 62.64
N PHE A 3 -22.83 2.44 62.71
CA PHE A 3 -22.71 3.82 62.24
C PHE A 3 -22.62 3.79 60.71
N GLU A 4 -23.71 4.12 60.04
CA GLU A 4 -23.66 4.45 58.62
C GLU A 4 -23.02 5.84 58.49
N LYS A 5 -21.77 5.87 58.01
CA LYS A 5 -21.09 7.12 57.66
C LYS A 5 -21.68 7.62 56.35
N GLY A 6 -22.39 8.74 56.40
CA GLY A 6 -22.88 9.45 55.21
C GLY A 6 -21.71 10.05 54.42
N PHE A 7 -21.87 10.08 53.09
CA PHE A 7 -20.89 10.64 52.15
C PHE A 7 -20.74 12.15 52.35
N THR A 8 -19.51 12.65 52.32
CA THR A 8 -19.23 14.07 52.51
C THR A 8 -19.18 14.83 51.18
N LEU A 9 -19.53 16.12 51.19
CA LEU A 9 -19.43 16.98 50.00
C LEU A 9 -17.98 17.10 49.50
N ILE A 10 -17.02 17.08 50.42
CA ILE A 10 -15.60 17.13 50.09
C ILE A 10 -15.14 15.88 49.34
N GLU A 11 -15.69 14.70 49.64
CA GLU A 11 -15.42 13.47 48.89
C GLU A 11 -15.92 13.56 47.46
N MET A 12 -17.13 14.08 47.22
CA MET A 12 -17.63 14.26 45.85
C MET A 12 -16.79 15.29 45.08
N LEU A 13 -16.40 16.38 45.74
CA LEU A 13 -15.54 17.42 45.14
C LEU A 13 -14.16 16.88 44.73
N MET A 14 -13.53 16.08 45.60
CA MET A 14 -12.24 15.47 45.30
C MET A 14 -12.34 14.47 44.14
N VAL A 15 -13.41 13.68 44.09
CA VAL A 15 -13.65 12.71 43.01
C VAL A 15 -13.81 13.42 41.66
N ILE A 16 -14.67 14.44 41.56
CA ILE A 16 -14.84 15.17 40.29
C ILE A 16 -13.57 15.93 39.88
N MET A 17 -12.81 16.44 40.85
CA MET A 17 -11.51 17.07 40.60
C MET A 17 -10.52 16.08 39.98
N ILE A 18 -10.39 14.88 40.56
CA ILE A 18 -9.51 13.83 40.03
C ILE A 18 -10.01 13.37 38.66
N LEU A 19 -11.31 13.18 38.48
CA LEU A 19 -11.89 12.82 37.18
C LEU A 19 -11.61 13.89 36.12
N GLY A 20 -11.70 15.18 36.46
CA GLY A 20 -11.37 16.28 35.56
C GLY A 20 -9.90 16.29 35.14
N VAL A 21 -8.96 16.04 36.07
CA VAL A 21 -7.54 15.92 35.77
C VAL A 21 -7.25 14.70 34.88
N LEU A 22 -7.84 13.55 35.19
CA LEU A 22 -7.69 12.33 34.40
C LEU A 22 -8.22 12.51 32.97
N MET A 23 -9.38 13.14 32.80
CA MET A 23 -9.93 13.45 31.47
C MET A 23 -9.00 14.36 30.65
N GLY A 24 -8.31 15.31 31.30
CA GLY A 24 -7.35 16.19 30.63
C GLY A 24 -6.06 15.50 30.16
N MET A 25 -5.66 14.39 30.78
CA MET A 25 -4.46 13.63 30.40
C MET A 25 -4.71 12.58 29.32
N VAL A 26 -5.97 12.21 29.07
CA VAL A 26 -6.30 11.19 28.05
C VAL A 26 -6.14 11.79 26.66
N THR A 27 -5.04 11.44 25.99
CA THR A 27 -4.87 11.70 24.55
C THR A 27 -5.27 10.44 23.78
N PRO A 28 -6.36 10.42 22.99
CA PRO A 28 -6.73 9.28 22.18
C PRO A 28 -5.77 9.13 21.00
N ARG A 29 -4.76 8.26 21.11
CA ARG A 29 -3.79 7.95 20.02
C ARG A 29 -4.34 7.02 18.92
N PHE A 30 -5.64 6.75 18.90
CA PHE A 30 -6.26 5.79 17.97
C PHE A 30 -6.06 6.12 16.48
N MET A 31 -6.00 7.41 16.12
CA MET A 31 -5.87 7.82 14.72
C MET A 31 -4.52 7.43 14.11
N VAL A 32 -3.42 7.65 14.83
CA VAL A 32 -2.06 7.32 14.37
C VAL A 32 -1.88 5.81 14.21
N VAL A 33 -2.40 5.02 15.15
CA VAL A 33 -2.32 3.56 15.09
C VAL A 33 -3.08 3.00 13.88
N ARG A 34 -4.27 3.56 13.58
CA ARG A 34 -5.05 3.16 12.41
C ARG A 34 -4.34 3.50 11.11
N GLU A 35 -3.73 4.69 11.01
CA GLU A 35 -2.99 5.08 9.80
C GLU A 35 -1.77 4.18 9.57
N ASN A 36 -0.98 3.93 10.61
CA ASN A 36 0.17 3.02 10.53
C ASN A 36 -0.24 1.60 10.11
N ALA A 37 -1.39 1.11 10.58
CA ALA A 37 -1.91 -0.19 10.17
C ALA A 37 -2.29 -0.22 8.68
N LYS A 38 -2.86 0.86 8.14
CA LYS A 38 -3.17 0.96 6.71
C LYS A 38 -1.91 1.01 5.85
N VAL A 39 -0.90 1.79 6.28
CA VAL A 39 0.41 1.82 5.61
C VAL A 39 1.06 0.43 5.60
N ALA A 40 1.02 -0.28 6.73
CA ALA A 40 1.53 -1.65 6.81
C ALA A 40 0.78 -2.61 5.87
N ALA A 41 -0.55 -2.54 5.83
CA ALA A 41 -1.37 -3.34 4.91
C ALA A 41 -1.04 -3.04 3.44
N MET A 42 -0.81 -1.78 3.09
CA MET A 42 -0.42 -1.39 1.74
C MET A 42 0.98 -1.91 1.37
N LYS A 43 1.95 -1.85 2.28
CA LYS A 43 3.28 -2.49 2.07
C LYS A 43 3.15 -4.01 1.85
N MET A 44 2.24 -4.67 2.56
CA MET A 44 1.98 -6.10 2.33
C MET A 44 1.34 -6.36 0.95
N ASN A 45 0.42 -5.51 0.51
CA ASN A 45 -0.19 -5.61 -0.82
C ASN A 45 0.87 -5.48 -1.92
N LEU A 46 1.76 -4.50 -1.83
CA LEU A 46 2.89 -4.32 -2.75
C LEU A 46 3.76 -5.58 -2.81
N HIS A 47 4.10 -6.13 -1.64
CA HIS A 47 4.91 -7.34 -1.58
C HIS A 47 4.20 -8.56 -2.22
N ASN A 48 2.90 -8.72 -2.03
CA ASN A 48 2.15 -9.80 -2.66
C ASN A 48 2.16 -9.68 -4.18
N VAL A 49 1.98 -8.47 -4.72
CA VAL A 49 2.05 -8.21 -6.17
C VAL A 49 3.44 -8.54 -6.69
N GLN A 50 4.50 -8.08 -6.00
CA GLN A 50 5.88 -8.40 -6.35
C GLN A 50 6.13 -9.90 -6.43
N LEU A 51 5.67 -10.69 -5.44
CA LEU A 51 5.86 -12.14 -5.45
C LEU A 51 5.18 -12.79 -6.67
N VAL A 52 3.99 -12.33 -7.04
CA VAL A 52 3.27 -12.83 -8.21
C VAL A 52 4.06 -12.58 -9.49
N ILE A 53 4.51 -11.33 -9.69
CA ILE A 53 5.28 -10.92 -10.87
C ILE A 53 6.59 -11.70 -10.98
N GLU A 54 7.33 -11.85 -9.88
CA GLU A 54 8.59 -12.61 -9.87
C GLU A 54 8.37 -14.10 -10.11
N THR A 55 7.25 -14.65 -9.65
CA THR A 55 6.90 -16.06 -9.91
C THR A 55 6.59 -16.27 -11.38
N PHE A 56 5.80 -15.38 -11.98
CA PHE A 56 5.53 -15.39 -13.42
C PHE A 56 6.84 -15.30 -14.23
N HIS A 57 7.71 -14.33 -13.90
CA HIS A 57 8.98 -14.14 -14.58
C HIS A 57 9.90 -15.38 -14.47
N ALA A 58 9.96 -16.01 -13.29
CA ALA A 58 10.74 -17.22 -13.10
C ALA A 58 10.28 -18.39 -13.99
N GLU A 59 9.01 -18.42 -14.37
CA GLU A 59 8.42 -19.48 -15.20
C GLU A 59 8.46 -19.14 -16.70
N GLN A 60 8.16 -17.89 -17.08
CA GLN A 60 8.03 -17.46 -18.47
C GLN A 60 9.33 -16.88 -19.05
N GLY A 61 10.23 -16.38 -18.20
CA GLY A 61 11.50 -15.79 -18.61
C GLY A 61 11.41 -14.34 -19.09
N TYR A 62 10.25 -13.70 -18.94
CA TYR A 62 10.01 -12.26 -19.14
C TYR A 62 8.99 -11.76 -18.11
N TYR A 63 8.94 -10.45 -17.87
CA TYR A 63 7.93 -9.86 -16.99
C TYR A 63 6.61 -9.67 -17.74
N ALA A 64 5.47 -9.76 -17.06
CA ALA A 64 4.19 -9.56 -17.74
C ALA A 64 3.98 -8.08 -18.07
N ASP A 65 3.55 -7.73 -19.29
CA ASP A 65 3.17 -6.37 -19.66
C ASP A 65 1.65 -6.16 -19.54
N ASP A 66 0.85 -7.14 -19.92
CA ASP A 66 -0.60 -7.05 -19.90
C ASP A 66 -1.23 -8.13 -19.01
N PHE A 67 -2.08 -7.69 -18.08
CA PHE A 67 -2.74 -8.59 -17.13
C PHE A 67 -3.56 -9.69 -17.79
N TYR A 68 -4.22 -9.36 -18.91
CA TYR A 68 -5.13 -10.25 -19.61
C TYR A 68 -4.43 -11.06 -20.70
N GLU A 69 -3.49 -10.48 -21.45
CA GLU A 69 -2.79 -11.20 -22.52
C GLU A 69 -1.77 -12.20 -21.97
N ASP A 70 -1.05 -11.85 -20.89
CA ASP A 70 -0.10 -12.76 -20.24
C ASP A 70 -0.75 -13.72 -19.24
N GLU A 71 -2.06 -13.52 -18.96
CA GLU A 71 -2.90 -14.37 -18.12
C GLU A 71 -2.31 -14.66 -16.72
N TYR A 72 -1.47 -13.78 -16.16
CA TYR A 72 -0.81 -14.03 -14.87
C TYR A 72 -1.72 -13.87 -13.64
N GLY A 73 -3.00 -13.52 -13.84
CA GLY A 73 -3.98 -13.33 -12.77
C GLY A 73 -4.16 -14.55 -11.86
N TRP A 74 -3.93 -15.78 -12.35
CA TRP A 74 -4.08 -16.99 -11.55
C TRP A 74 -2.90 -17.25 -10.58
N TYR A 75 -1.78 -16.54 -10.72
CA TYR A 75 -0.66 -16.60 -9.76
C TYR A 75 -1.00 -15.91 -8.43
N PHE A 76 -2.04 -15.06 -8.41
CA PHE A 76 -2.52 -14.46 -7.17
C PHE A 76 -3.11 -15.52 -6.23
N PRO A 77 -3.11 -15.27 -4.89
CA PRO A 77 -3.59 -16.24 -3.92
C PRO A 77 -5.01 -16.72 -4.19
N GLY A 78 -5.18 -18.04 -4.35
CA GLY A 78 -6.48 -18.67 -4.61
C GLY A 78 -6.86 -18.75 -6.09
N GLY A 79 -5.98 -18.34 -7.01
CA GLY A 79 -6.18 -18.53 -8.44
C GLY A 79 -6.06 -19.99 -8.86
N ILE A 80 -6.65 -20.30 -10.00
CA ILE A 80 -6.60 -21.60 -10.67
C ILE A 80 -6.11 -21.37 -12.09
N GLU A 81 -5.03 -22.05 -12.48
CA GLU A 81 -4.41 -21.94 -13.79
C GLU A 81 -5.44 -22.02 -14.92
N ASN A 82 -5.51 -20.97 -15.75
CA ASN A 82 -6.42 -20.84 -16.89
C ASN A 82 -7.93 -20.94 -16.57
N GLU A 83 -8.34 -20.78 -15.30
CA GLU A 83 -9.75 -20.91 -14.88
C GLU A 83 -10.21 -19.74 -14.01
N GLU A 84 -9.42 -19.37 -13.00
CA GLU A 84 -9.83 -18.38 -12.01
C GLU A 84 -8.67 -17.44 -11.65
N ILE A 85 -8.92 -16.14 -11.78
CA ILE A 85 -8.01 -15.11 -11.28
C ILE A 85 -8.00 -15.20 -9.75
N GLY A 86 -6.81 -15.20 -9.16
CA GLY A 86 -6.66 -15.21 -7.71
C GLY A 86 -7.11 -13.90 -7.07
N LYS A 87 -7.18 -13.89 -5.75
CA LYS A 87 -7.64 -12.72 -5.01
C LYS A 87 -6.64 -11.57 -5.14
N LEU A 88 -7.11 -10.45 -5.69
CA LEU A 88 -6.29 -9.25 -5.83
C LEU A 88 -6.19 -8.50 -4.49
N PRO A 89 -5.12 -7.71 -4.30
CA PRO A 89 -4.95 -6.92 -3.09
C PRO A 89 -6.11 -5.94 -2.88
N THR A 90 -6.49 -5.74 -1.62
CA THR A 90 -7.55 -4.78 -1.26
C THR A 90 -6.92 -3.49 -0.73
N ASN A 91 -7.29 -2.36 -1.32
CA ASN A 91 -6.85 -1.04 -0.90
C ASN A 91 -7.30 -0.75 0.55
N PRO A 92 -6.36 -0.49 1.49
CA PRO A 92 -6.70 -0.36 2.91
C PRO A 92 -7.34 0.98 3.31
N TRP A 93 -7.38 1.97 2.40
CA TRP A 93 -8.07 3.25 2.64
C TRP A 93 -9.48 3.26 2.04
N THR A 94 -9.66 2.70 0.85
CA THR A 94 -10.97 2.67 0.17
C THR A 94 -11.77 1.41 0.43
N GLY A 95 -11.10 0.31 0.81
CA GLY A 95 -11.70 -1.02 0.96
C GLY A 95 -12.08 -1.67 -0.38
N ARG A 96 -11.70 -1.07 -1.50
CA ARG A 96 -11.92 -1.63 -2.84
C ARG A 96 -10.82 -2.63 -3.16
N GLU A 97 -11.21 -3.74 -3.78
CA GLU A 97 -10.26 -4.63 -4.42
C GLU A 97 -9.62 -3.89 -5.61
N MET A 98 -8.33 -4.17 -5.84
CA MET A 98 -7.59 -3.68 -6.98
C MET A 98 -8.25 -4.14 -8.28
N ASP A 99 -8.22 -3.27 -9.28
CA ASP A 99 -8.73 -3.56 -10.61
C ASP A 99 -7.59 -4.11 -11.47
N PRO A 100 -7.79 -5.19 -12.25
CA PRO A 100 -6.82 -5.62 -13.27
C PRO A 100 -6.32 -4.50 -14.18
N ASP A 101 -7.18 -3.52 -14.50
CA ASP A 101 -6.83 -2.38 -15.35
C ASP A 101 -5.80 -1.43 -14.66
N GLU A 102 -5.54 -1.60 -13.35
CA GLU A 102 -4.50 -0.86 -12.63
C GLU A 102 -3.07 -1.42 -12.90
N PHE A 103 -2.97 -2.57 -13.58
CA PHE A 103 -1.73 -3.11 -14.13
C PHE A 103 -1.56 -2.62 -15.57
N ASN A 104 -0.96 -1.44 -15.75
CA ASN A 104 -0.74 -0.87 -17.07
C ASN A 104 0.75 -0.71 -17.37
N ALA A 105 1.29 -1.54 -18.27
CA ALA A 105 2.66 -1.46 -18.73
C ALA A 105 2.99 -0.19 -19.53
N GLU A 106 2.02 0.35 -20.27
CA GLU A 106 2.25 1.44 -21.23
C GLU A 106 2.62 2.77 -20.56
N ASP A 107 2.43 2.89 -19.24
CA ASP A 107 2.70 4.14 -18.52
C ASP A 107 4.21 4.39 -18.29
N TYR A 108 5.11 3.43 -18.59
CA TYR A 108 6.54 3.48 -18.18
C TYR A 108 7.54 2.91 -19.19
N GLU A 109 7.53 3.41 -20.44
CA GLU A 109 8.44 2.95 -21.51
C GLU A 109 9.94 3.16 -21.20
N GLU A 110 10.30 4.10 -20.31
CA GLU A 110 11.69 4.39 -19.93
C GLU A 110 11.93 4.28 -18.42
N GLU A 111 13.17 3.90 -18.02
CA GLU A 111 13.58 3.84 -16.60
C GLU A 111 13.37 5.19 -15.88
N SER A 112 13.51 6.32 -16.58
CA SER A 112 13.26 7.64 -15.98
C SER A 112 11.80 7.91 -15.66
N ASP A 113 10.86 7.23 -16.32
CA ASP A 113 9.43 7.45 -16.13
C ASP A 113 9.00 7.07 -14.72
N ILE A 114 9.70 6.14 -14.07
CA ILE A 114 9.44 5.76 -12.67
C ILE A 114 9.60 6.91 -11.67
N SER A 115 10.37 7.93 -12.05
CA SER A 115 10.61 9.14 -11.27
C SER A 115 9.74 10.32 -11.72
N ASN A 116 8.91 10.11 -12.74
CA ASN A 116 8.12 11.15 -13.37
C ASN A 116 7.03 11.66 -12.40
N THR A 117 6.89 12.98 -12.34
CA THR A 117 5.98 13.70 -11.45
C THR A 117 4.92 14.51 -12.21
N VAL A 118 4.89 14.37 -13.54
CA VAL A 118 3.87 14.98 -14.39
C VAL A 118 2.50 14.35 -14.16
N GLU A 119 1.46 15.02 -14.66
CA GLU A 119 0.07 14.53 -14.62
C GLU A 119 -0.03 13.13 -15.27
N ASN A 120 -0.59 12.16 -14.55
CA ASN A 120 -0.63 10.72 -14.85
C ASN A 120 0.70 9.95 -14.83
N GLY A 121 1.80 10.54 -14.35
CA GLY A 121 3.03 9.81 -14.08
C GLY A 121 2.98 9.04 -12.74
N PRO A 122 3.92 8.12 -12.47
CA PRO A 122 3.86 7.24 -11.30
C PRO A 122 3.96 8.01 -9.96
N ASN A 123 4.56 9.20 -10.00
CA ASN A 123 4.61 10.11 -8.86
C ASN A 123 3.81 11.38 -9.13
N ASP A 124 2.71 11.29 -9.87
CA ASP A 124 1.83 12.42 -10.17
C ASP A 124 1.40 13.13 -8.88
N ILE A 125 1.73 14.41 -8.80
CA ILE A 125 1.41 15.30 -7.68
C ILE A 125 -0.07 15.72 -7.65
N TYR A 126 -0.78 15.60 -8.78
CA TYR A 126 -2.23 15.80 -8.88
C TYR A 126 -3.02 14.57 -8.39
N GLY A 127 -2.34 13.43 -8.30
CA GLY A 127 -2.61 12.37 -7.34
C GLY A 127 -3.55 11.25 -7.82
N TYR A 128 -3.26 10.05 -7.32
CA TYR A 128 -4.07 8.85 -7.46
C TYR A 128 -4.96 8.62 -6.23
N CYS A 129 -5.80 7.58 -6.24
CA CYS A 129 -6.56 7.20 -5.06
C CYS A 129 -5.60 6.80 -3.92
N PRO A 130 -5.87 7.22 -2.67
CA PRO A 130 -5.14 6.72 -1.50
C PRO A 130 -5.10 5.19 -1.46
N GLY A 131 -3.91 4.59 -1.39
CA GLY A 131 -3.70 3.14 -1.32
C GLY A 131 -3.69 2.40 -2.64
N GLU A 132 -3.76 3.13 -3.76
CA GLU A 132 -3.60 2.58 -5.10
C GLU A 132 -2.17 2.07 -5.29
N ILE A 133 -2.02 1.00 -6.05
CA ILE A 133 -0.74 0.43 -6.44
C ILE A 133 -0.71 0.46 -7.95
N ARG A 134 0.37 1.00 -8.50
CA ARG A 134 0.65 1.04 -9.93
C ARG A 134 1.78 0.09 -10.25
N TYR A 135 1.59 -0.63 -11.35
CA TYR A 135 2.57 -1.51 -11.95
C TYR A 135 3.03 -0.94 -13.29
N GLY A 136 4.27 -1.20 -13.65
CA GLY A 136 4.85 -0.81 -14.93
C GLY A 136 5.89 -1.80 -15.39
N VAL A 137 6.29 -1.77 -16.65
CA VAL A 137 7.44 -2.51 -17.17
C VAL A 137 8.16 -1.68 -18.21
N TRP A 138 9.43 -2.00 -18.46
CA TRP A 138 10.16 -1.37 -19.56
C TRP A 138 10.98 -2.36 -20.38
N ASP A 139 11.16 -1.98 -21.64
CA ASP A 139 11.88 -2.72 -22.68
C ASP A 139 13.22 -2.06 -23.00
N PRO A 140 14.36 -2.70 -22.68
CA PRO A 140 15.65 -2.23 -23.16
C PRO A 140 15.73 -2.26 -24.69
N PRO A 141 16.45 -1.32 -25.32
CA PRO A 141 16.59 -1.30 -26.78
C PRO A 141 17.10 -2.64 -27.34
N GLY A 142 16.29 -3.27 -28.19
CA GLY A 142 16.61 -4.52 -28.87
C GLY A 142 16.08 -5.80 -28.20
N THR A 143 15.26 -5.68 -27.14
CA THR A 143 14.43 -6.78 -26.63
C THR A 143 13.08 -6.82 -27.35
N TRP A 144 12.38 -7.95 -27.21
CA TRP A 144 11.01 -8.14 -27.71
C TRP A 144 10.00 -8.33 -26.56
N TYR A 145 10.49 -8.27 -25.32
CA TYR A 145 9.75 -8.49 -24.10
C TYR A 145 10.37 -7.63 -22.99
N PRO A 146 9.56 -7.24 -21.99
CA PRO A 146 10.04 -6.48 -20.86
C PRO A 146 10.94 -7.35 -20.00
N THR A 147 12.07 -6.76 -19.64
CA THR A 147 13.10 -7.43 -18.83
C THR A 147 13.17 -6.86 -17.43
N HIS A 148 12.36 -5.83 -17.14
CA HIS A 148 12.31 -5.21 -15.84
C HIS A 148 10.92 -4.62 -15.57
N TYR A 149 10.60 -4.37 -14.29
CA TYR A 149 9.27 -3.93 -13.85
C TYR A 149 9.29 -2.88 -12.76
N GLY A 150 8.13 -2.21 -12.60
CA GLY A 150 7.63 -1.05 -11.86
C GLY A 150 6.68 -1.39 -10.72
N LEU A 151 6.91 -1.02 -9.44
CA LEU A 151 5.81 -0.99 -8.44
C LEU A 151 5.82 0.27 -7.58
N VAL A 152 4.70 1.00 -7.60
CA VAL A 152 4.52 2.26 -6.86
C VAL A 152 3.23 2.18 -6.06
N GLY A 153 3.32 2.30 -4.73
CA GLY A 153 2.14 2.46 -3.86
C GLY A 153 1.90 3.93 -3.52
N ILE A 154 0.65 4.39 -3.48
CA ILE A 154 0.31 5.79 -3.21
C ILE A 154 -0.26 5.95 -1.79
N GLN A 155 0.34 6.82 -0.96
CA GLN A 155 -0.18 7.09 0.39
C GLN A 155 -1.44 7.97 0.38
N HIS A 156 -2.07 8.07 1.54
CA HIS A 156 -3.16 9.01 1.80
C HIS A 156 -2.81 10.48 1.53
N SER A 157 -1.53 10.85 1.60
CA SER A 157 -1.05 12.20 1.28
C SER A 157 -0.90 12.47 -0.22
N GLY A 158 -1.17 11.48 -1.08
CA GLY A 158 -0.86 11.54 -2.52
C GLY A 158 0.62 11.38 -2.84
N VAL A 159 1.46 11.17 -1.82
CA VAL A 159 2.90 10.93 -1.99
C VAL A 159 3.11 9.43 -2.18
N SER A 160 3.92 9.05 -3.17
CA SER A 160 4.35 7.66 -3.35
C SER A 160 5.06 7.14 -2.10
N VAL A 161 4.73 5.90 -1.69
CA VAL A 161 5.51 5.16 -0.71
C VAL A 161 6.80 4.76 -1.35
N ARG A 162 7.76 5.65 -1.18
CA ARG A 162 9.17 5.38 -1.30
C ARG A 162 9.58 4.76 0.02
N ASP A 163 9.97 3.48 0.03
CA ASP A 163 10.90 3.08 1.09
C ASP A 163 12.24 3.73 0.76
N PHE A 164 13.04 4.04 1.76
CA PHE A 164 14.43 4.41 1.52
C PHE A 164 15.28 3.27 2.06
N ASP A 165 16.29 2.85 1.32
CA ASP A 165 17.24 1.87 1.87
C ASP A 165 18.05 2.50 3.01
N ALA A 166 18.94 1.72 3.64
CA ALA A 166 19.79 2.22 4.73
C ALA A 166 20.77 3.33 4.29
N GLU A 167 20.92 3.55 2.99
CA GLU A 167 21.84 4.47 2.33
C GLU A 167 21.12 5.73 1.82
N GLY A 168 19.78 5.76 1.86
CA GLY A 168 18.95 6.91 1.49
C GLY A 168 18.48 6.91 0.03
N GLU A 169 18.62 5.81 -0.69
CA GLU A 169 18.11 5.63 -2.04
C GLU A 169 16.61 5.34 -2.04
N VAL A 170 15.88 5.92 -2.99
CA VAL A 170 14.44 5.72 -3.15
C VAL A 170 14.20 4.28 -3.63
N LEU A 171 13.70 3.41 -2.76
CA LEU A 171 12.98 2.20 -3.16
C LEU A 171 11.62 2.65 -3.69
N VAL A 172 11.58 2.96 -4.99
CA VAL A 172 10.48 2.41 -5.77
C VAL A 172 10.65 0.89 -5.71
N PHE A 173 9.58 0.10 -5.61
CA PHE A 173 9.72 -1.36 -5.60
C PHE A 173 10.04 -1.82 -7.02
N VAL A 174 11.26 -1.51 -7.44
CA VAL A 174 11.89 -1.80 -8.71
C VAL A 174 13.37 -1.63 -8.49
N LEU A 175 14.11 -2.67 -8.82
CA LEU A 175 15.42 -2.64 -9.47
C LEU A 175 15.87 -4.10 -9.48
N HIS A 176 15.38 -4.87 -10.46
CA HIS A 176 16.09 -6.08 -10.85
C HIS A 176 17.25 -5.65 -11.76
N ASN A 177 18.46 -6.17 -11.49
CA ASN A 177 19.69 -5.94 -12.28
C ASN A 177 19.65 -6.52 -13.69
#